data_AF-A0A4C1Y4P4-F1
#
_entry.id   AF-A0A4C1Y4P4-F1
#
_cell.length_a   1.000
_cell.length_b   1.000
_cell.length_c   1.000
_cell.angle_alpha   90.00
_cell.angle_beta   90.00
_cell.angle_gamma   90.00
#
_symmetry.space_group_name_H-M   'P 1'
#
loop_
_entity.id
_entity.type
_entity.pdbx_description
1 polymer ?
#
loop_
_entity_poly.entity_id
_entity_poly.type
_entity_poly.pdbx_seq_one_letter_code
_entity_poly.pdbx_strand_id
1 'polypeptide(L)'
;MEPDVQIPSTSSTPMETDDIATNACHTFRAHTPHNAKAQRQSMYRKRKAAERTPAEAAAFAKAAAERQRRFKQRRLANSALDTGTLESATVSAPVVVERTVTAQTSAQRQRAYRQRKAAQIVSQISTPPTHTAVQPEQSTWNIKWSLSIKRFKTTFLDNEFGHACSVCDRLWFKNDLKVITAAQLQVISDWFVKENRQLREEDYTHICNTCRFSLNKHKLPTLAKVNGSHIQKYLLAYRHWIQLVND
;
A
#
# COMPACT_ATOMS: atom_id res chain seq x y z
N MET A 1 37.10 -34.71 -71.74
CA MET A 1 37.18 -35.95 -70.95
C MET A 1 38.61 -36.05 -70.47
N GLU A 2 38.88 -35.62 -69.24
CA GLU A 2 40.14 -35.87 -68.52
C GLU A 2 39.94 -35.52 -67.05
N PRO A 3 40.66 -36.19 -66.14
CA PRO A 3 40.00 -36.89 -65.05
C PRO A 3 40.27 -36.30 -63.66
N ASP A 4 39.36 -36.71 -62.78
CA ASP A 4 39.27 -36.50 -61.34
C ASP A 4 40.49 -37.10 -60.61
N VAL A 5 41.19 -36.29 -59.81
CA VAL A 5 42.35 -36.70 -59.01
C VAL A 5 41.93 -36.73 -57.54
N GLN A 6 41.71 -37.94 -57.03
CA GLN A 6 41.65 -38.23 -55.60
C GLN A 6 43.06 -38.25 -55.00
N ILE A 7 43.24 -37.63 -53.83
CA ILE A 7 44.36 -37.91 -52.90
C ILE A 7 43.80 -38.02 -51.46
N PRO A 8 44.33 -38.95 -50.62
CA PRO A 8 43.69 -39.41 -49.40
C PRO A 8 44.33 -38.88 -48.09
N SER A 9 43.62 -39.15 -46.99
CA SER A 9 44.07 -39.48 -45.62
C SER A 9 45.15 -38.67 -44.91
N THR A 10 44.81 -38.15 -43.72
CA THR A 10 45.52 -38.49 -42.46
C THR A 10 44.57 -38.42 -41.26
N SER A 11 44.49 -39.52 -40.54
CA SER A 11 43.93 -39.67 -39.19
C SER A 11 45.08 -39.99 -38.24
N SER A 12 45.20 -39.25 -37.14
CA SER A 12 45.81 -39.70 -35.88
C SER A 12 45.43 -38.74 -34.74
N THR A 13 44.54 -39.24 -33.88
CA THR A 13 44.08 -38.78 -32.55
C THR A 13 45.19 -38.92 -31.47
N PRO A 14 44.96 -38.64 -30.16
CA PRO A 14 44.14 -37.63 -29.45
C PRO A 14 44.94 -36.92 -28.31
N MET A 15 44.39 -35.86 -27.68
CA MET A 15 44.79 -35.53 -26.29
C MET A 15 43.64 -34.88 -25.50
N GLU A 16 43.36 -35.55 -24.39
CA GLU A 16 42.58 -35.28 -23.17
C GLU A 16 41.63 -34.07 -23.05
N THR A 17 40.44 -34.44 -22.60
CA THR A 17 39.39 -33.64 -21.97
C THR A 17 39.84 -33.08 -20.63
N ASP A 18 39.63 -31.78 -20.39
CA ASP A 18 39.46 -31.24 -19.04
C ASP A 18 38.22 -30.33 -18.99
N ASP A 19 37.24 -30.84 -18.26
CA ASP A 19 36.03 -30.14 -17.82
C ASP A 19 36.41 -29.04 -16.82
N ILE A 20 36.21 -27.76 -17.19
CA ILE A 20 36.12 -26.69 -16.20
C ILE A 20 34.85 -25.87 -16.43
N ALA A 21 33.97 -26.05 -15.45
CA ALA A 21 32.63 -25.51 -15.36
C ALA A 21 32.55 -24.00 -15.60
N THR A 22 31.55 -23.64 -16.40
CA THR A 22 31.01 -22.30 -16.63
C THR A 22 30.55 -21.67 -15.32
N ASN A 23 31.45 -20.98 -14.60
CA ASN A 23 31.08 -20.14 -13.47
C ASN A 23 30.66 -18.75 -13.98
N ALA A 24 29.42 -18.68 -14.49
CA ALA A 24 28.75 -17.43 -14.79
C ALA A 24 28.58 -16.65 -13.48
N CYS A 25 29.45 -15.66 -13.27
CA CYS A 25 29.46 -14.82 -12.09
C CYS A 25 28.15 -14.02 -12.00
N HIS A 26 27.20 -14.56 -11.25
CA HIS A 26 25.99 -13.87 -10.83
C HIS A 26 26.38 -12.55 -10.16
N THR A 27 25.97 -11.43 -10.76
CA THR A 27 26.01 -10.12 -10.12
C THR A 27 25.06 -10.18 -8.93
N PHE A 28 25.58 -10.54 -7.75
CA PHE A 28 24.86 -10.42 -6.49
C PHE A 28 24.52 -8.94 -6.28
N ARG A 29 23.27 -8.59 -6.58
CA ARG A 29 22.71 -7.29 -6.19
C ARG A 29 22.64 -7.30 -4.67
N ALA A 30 23.59 -6.61 -4.03
CA ALA A 30 23.67 -6.50 -2.58
C ALA A 30 22.28 -6.21 -2.00
N HIS A 31 21.77 -7.15 -1.19
CA HIS A 31 20.54 -6.96 -0.46
C HIS A 31 20.73 -5.76 0.46
N THR A 32 20.12 -4.62 0.13
CA THR A 32 20.07 -3.49 1.05
C THR A 32 19.41 -3.98 2.34
N PRO A 33 20.05 -3.77 3.51
CA PRO A 33 19.44 -4.12 4.79
C PRO A 33 18.03 -3.55 4.88
N HIS A 34 17.08 -4.32 5.41
CA HIS A 34 15.66 -3.97 5.51
C HIS A 34 15.41 -2.59 6.17
N ASN A 35 16.38 -2.06 6.92
CA ASN A 35 16.33 -0.76 7.61
C ASN A 35 17.10 0.39 6.91
N ALA A 36 17.78 0.15 5.79
CA ALA A 36 18.67 1.13 5.16
C ALA A 36 17.94 2.42 4.74
N LYS A 37 16.69 2.30 4.28
CA LYS A 37 15.85 3.46 3.93
C LYS A 37 15.43 4.27 5.16
N ALA A 38 15.08 3.59 6.25
CA ALA A 38 14.69 4.22 7.51
C ALA A 38 15.88 4.96 8.16
N GLN A 39 17.07 4.35 8.13
CA GLN A 39 18.30 4.98 8.62
C GLN A 39 18.66 6.22 7.81
N ARG A 40 18.64 6.14 6.47
CA ARG A 40 18.88 7.32 5.60
C ARG A 40 17.90 8.45 5.90
N GLN A 41 16.63 8.14 6.09
CA GLN A 41 15.61 9.15 6.40
C GLN A 41 15.78 9.75 7.80
N SER A 42 16.18 8.94 8.78
CA SER A 42 16.53 9.42 10.14
C SER A 42 17.70 10.41 10.11
N MET A 43 18.78 10.06 9.40
CA MET A 43 19.96 10.93 9.25
C MET A 43 19.61 12.23 8.52
N TYR A 44 18.79 12.17 7.48
CA TYR A 44 18.27 13.37 6.79
C TYR A 44 17.48 14.28 7.75
N ARG A 45 16.58 13.73 8.56
CA ARG A 45 15.79 14.50 9.54
C ARG A 45 16.67 15.15 10.60
N LYS A 46 17.72 14.47 11.07
CA LYS A 46 18.69 15.02 12.02
C LYS A 46 19.47 16.18 11.41
N ARG A 47 19.97 16.03 10.18
CA ARG A 47 20.69 17.09 9.46
C ARG A 47 19.82 18.33 9.28
N LYS A 48 18.59 18.14 8.79
CA LYS A 48 17.61 19.22 8.63
C LYS A 48 17.17 19.84 9.96
N ALA A 49 17.33 19.15 11.09
CA ALA A 49 17.08 19.73 12.41
C ALA A 49 18.26 20.57 12.91
N ALA A 50 19.50 20.15 12.62
CA ALA A 50 20.70 20.92 12.93
C ALA A 50 20.81 22.20 12.09
N GLU A 51 20.29 22.19 10.85
CA GLU A 51 20.25 23.35 9.96
C GLU A 51 19.21 24.42 10.37
N ARG A 52 18.33 24.15 11.35
CA ARG A 52 17.27 25.10 11.73
C ARG A 52 17.82 26.23 12.59
N THR A 53 17.35 27.44 12.31
CA THR A 53 17.56 28.57 13.22
C THR A 53 16.77 28.36 14.53
N PRO A 54 17.17 29.01 15.63
CA PRO A 54 16.44 28.92 16.91
C PRO A 54 14.95 29.31 16.80
N ALA A 55 14.64 30.30 15.96
CA ALA A 55 13.27 30.74 15.72
C ALA A 55 12.44 29.67 14.99
N GLU A 56 13.01 29.03 13.96
CA GLU A 56 12.36 27.93 13.25
C GLU A 56 12.21 26.67 14.11
N ALA A 57 13.19 26.38 14.96
CA ALA A 57 13.12 25.29 15.92
C ALA A 57 11.98 25.52 16.93
N ALA A 58 11.84 26.74 17.45
CA ALA A 58 10.76 27.11 18.36
C ALA A 58 9.38 27.05 17.67
N ALA A 59 9.27 27.52 16.43
CA ALA A 59 8.04 27.41 15.64
C ALA A 59 7.67 25.94 15.36
N PHE A 60 8.65 25.10 15.03
CA PHE A 60 8.44 23.68 14.82
C PHE A 60 7.99 22.96 16.11
N ALA A 61 8.58 23.31 17.26
CA ALA A 61 8.19 22.78 18.56
C ALA A 61 6.75 23.19 18.94
N LYS A 62 6.38 24.46 18.73
CA LYS A 62 5.00 24.95 18.94
C LYS A 62 4.01 24.20 18.04
N ALA A 63 4.33 24.02 16.76
CA ALA A 63 3.50 23.26 15.83
C ALA A 63 3.38 21.77 16.23
N ALA A 64 4.44 21.16 16.75
CA ALA A 64 4.41 19.79 17.24
C ALA A 64 3.53 19.64 18.50
N ALA A 65 3.65 20.55 19.45
CA ALA A 65 2.80 20.60 20.64
C ALA A 65 1.32 20.78 20.27
N GLU A 66 1.02 21.65 19.31
CA GLU A 66 -0.34 21.86 18.81
C GLU A 66 -0.91 20.60 18.14
N ARG A 67 -0.12 19.92 17.31
CA ARG A 67 -0.52 18.61 16.73
C ARG A 67 -0.86 17.58 17.81
N GLN A 68 -0.08 17.52 18.89
CA GLN A 68 -0.34 16.62 20.01
C GLN A 68 -1.64 16.99 20.74
N ARG A 69 -1.91 18.28 20.97
CA ARG A 69 -3.17 18.74 21.56
C ARG A 69 -4.37 18.32 20.72
N ARG A 70 -4.35 18.59 19.42
CA ARG A 70 -5.42 18.19 18.49
C ARG A 70 -5.61 16.68 18.43
N PHE A 71 -4.53 15.91 18.49
CA PHE A 71 -4.63 14.45 18.56
C PHE A 71 -5.34 13.98 19.83
N LYS A 72 -4.99 14.56 21.00
CA LYS A 72 -5.66 14.25 22.27
C LYS A 72 -7.15 14.63 22.22
N GLN A 73 -7.49 15.80 21.69
CA GLN A 73 -8.88 16.24 21.52
C GLN A 73 -9.68 15.28 20.64
N ARG A 74 -9.15 14.88 19.48
CA ARG A 74 -9.80 13.87 18.62
C ARG A 74 -9.98 12.53 19.34
N ARG A 75 -8.98 12.10 20.11
CA ARG A 75 -9.07 10.85 20.87
C ARG A 75 -10.17 10.91 21.93
N LEU A 76 -10.28 12.04 22.64
CA LEU A 76 -11.33 12.27 23.64
C LEU A 76 -12.73 12.38 23.00
N ALA A 77 -12.85 13.06 21.86
CA ALA A 77 -14.09 13.15 21.11
C ALA A 77 -14.55 11.77 20.60
N ASN A 78 -13.62 10.97 20.06
CA ASN A 78 -13.93 9.61 19.62
C ASN A 78 -14.31 8.71 20.80
N SER A 79 -13.63 8.81 21.96
CA SER A 79 -14.03 8.04 23.15
C SER A 79 -15.39 8.48 23.71
N ALA A 80 -15.73 9.78 23.61
CA ALA A 80 -17.03 10.27 24.05
C ALA A 80 -18.18 9.78 23.14
N LEU A 81 -17.91 9.60 21.85
CA LEU A 81 -18.87 9.02 20.89
C LEU A 81 -19.08 7.51 21.10
N ASP A 82 -18.05 6.79 21.56
CA ASP A 82 -18.15 5.36 21.90
C ASP A 82 -18.87 5.09 23.25
N THR A 83 -19.08 6.11 24.09
CA THR A 83 -19.71 5.96 25.41
C THR A 83 -21.19 6.36 25.41
N GLY A 84 -21.94 5.96 24.38
CA GLY A 84 -23.35 6.31 24.16
C GLY A 84 -24.22 6.38 25.44
N THR A 85 -24.81 7.56 25.61
CA THR A 85 -25.81 8.01 26.58
C THR A 85 -27.01 7.07 26.79
N LEU A 86 -27.25 6.72 28.05
CA LEU A 86 -28.52 6.48 28.76
C LEU A 86 -28.18 6.94 30.20
N GLU A 87 -28.82 7.86 30.90
CA GLU A 87 -30.23 8.24 31.01
C GLU A 87 -30.32 9.74 31.41
N SER A 88 -31.28 10.46 30.86
CA SER A 88 -32.47 10.96 31.55
C SER A 88 -32.22 11.96 32.68
N ALA A 89 -32.66 13.19 32.41
CA ALA A 89 -32.80 14.25 33.40
C ALA A 89 -33.73 13.79 34.53
N THR A 90 -33.23 13.79 35.76
CA THR A 90 -34.09 13.97 36.92
C THR A 90 -33.38 14.90 37.88
N VAL A 91 -34.05 16.01 38.13
CA VAL A 91 -33.70 17.05 39.09
C VAL A 91 -33.52 16.39 40.46
N SER A 92 -32.36 16.58 41.09
CA SER A 92 -32.23 16.45 42.53
C SER A 92 -31.23 17.47 43.03
N ALA A 93 -31.69 18.20 44.04
CA ALA A 93 -31.10 19.39 44.64
C ALA A 93 -29.64 19.20 45.10
N PRO A 94 -28.85 20.29 45.19
CA PRO A 94 -27.47 20.21 45.63
C PRO A 94 -27.44 19.93 47.14
N VAL A 95 -27.07 18.71 47.52
CA VAL A 95 -26.55 18.47 48.88
C VAL A 95 -25.17 19.12 48.92
N VAL A 96 -25.10 20.24 49.62
CA VAL A 96 -23.84 20.89 50.03
C VAL A 96 -23.10 19.90 50.94
N VAL A 97 -22.24 19.08 50.34
CA VAL A 97 -21.13 18.45 51.08
C VAL A 97 -19.95 19.37 50.90
N GLU A 98 -19.69 20.17 51.93
CA GLU A 98 -18.49 20.97 52.09
C GLU A 98 -17.26 20.05 52.07
N ARG A 99 -16.73 19.83 50.87
CA ARG A 99 -15.51 19.06 50.67
C ARG A 99 -14.36 20.01 50.94
N THR A 100 -13.84 19.98 52.16
CA THR A 100 -12.57 20.61 52.52
C THR A 100 -11.46 20.00 51.65
N VAL A 101 -11.17 20.64 50.52
CA VAL A 101 -10.03 20.31 49.67
C VAL A 101 -8.80 20.85 50.36
N THR A 102 -8.24 20.08 51.30
CA THR A 102 -6.86 20.32 51.73
C THR A 102 -5.96 20.06 50.53
N ALA A 103 -5.24 21.09 50.10
CA ALA A 103 -4.34 21.03 48.96
C ALA A 103 -3.19 20.07 49.26
N GLN A 104 -3.33 18.80 48.84
CA GLN A 104 -2.29 17.80 49.01
C GLN A 104 -1.05 18.18 48.20
N THR A 105 0.10 18.21 48.87
CA THR A 105 1.40 18.44 48.24
C THR A 105 1.70 17.35 47.21
N SER A 106 2.52 17.67 46.20
CA SER A 106 2.93 16.70 45.16
C SER A 106 3.56 15.43 45.74
N ALA A 107 4.28 15.57 46.86
CA ALA A 107 4.87 14.46 47.61
C ALA A 107 3.82 13.50 48.20
N GLN A 108 2.72 14.02 48.76
CA GLN A 108 1.61 13.20 49.27
C GLN A 108 0.91 12.44 48.13
N ARG A 109 0.71 13.08 46.98
CA ARG A 109 0.15 12.41 45.79
C ARG A 109 1.03 11.27 45.27
N GLN A 110 2.35 11.46 45.26
CA GLN A 110 3.28 10.39 44.86
C GLN A 110 3.32 9.24 45.87
N ARG A 111 3.26 9.52 47.18
CA ARG A 111 3.18 8.45 48.20
C ARG A 111 1.88 7.64 48.07
N ALA A 112 0.75 8.31 47.91
CA ALA A 112 -0.54 7.63 47.69
C ALA A 112 -0.52 6.77 46.41
N TYR A 113 0.11 7.24 45.33
CA TYR A 113 0.27 6.46 44.10
C TYR A 113 1.12 5.20 44.32
N ARG A 114 2.27 5.33 45.02
CA ARG A 114 3.15 4.20 45.33
C ARG A 114 2.47 3.17 46.23
N GLN A 115 1.71 3.61 47.23
CA GLN A 115 0.95 2.73 48.12
C GLN A 115 -0.14 1.97 47.37
N ARG A 116 -0.88 2.63 46.46
CA ARG A 116 -1.85 1.95 45.59
C ARG A 116 -1.17 0.91 44.70
N LYS A 117 -0.02 1.26 44.11
CA LYS A 117 0.72 0.32 43.26
C LYS A 117 1.26 -0.88 44.04
N ALA A 118 1.73 -0.68 45.26
CA ALA A 118 2.20 -1.74 46.14
C ALA A 118 1.06 -2.67 46.58
N ALA A 119 -0.10 -2.12 46.95
CA ALA A 119 -1.29 -2.90 47.29
C ALA A 119 -1.79 -3.73 46.09
N GLN A 120 -1.70 -3.19 44.87
CA GLN A 120 -2.03 -3.92 43.63
C GLN A 120 -1.08 -5.09 43.36
N ILE A 121 0.20 -4.96 43.71
CA ILE A 121 1.20 -6.03 43.55
C ILE A 121 0.96 -7.13 44.60
N VAL A 122 0.65 -6.76 45.85
CA VAL A 122 0.38 -7.72 46.93
C VAL A 122 -0.91 -8.51 46.67
N SER A 123 -1.96 -7.89 46.10
CA SER A 123 -3.19 -8.63 45.77
C SER A 123 -3.02 -9.63 44.61
N GLN A 124 -1.97 -9.48 43.79
CA GLN A 124 -1.67 -10.40 42.68
C GLN A 124 -0.88 -11.64 43.12
N ILE A 125 -0.24 -11.62 44.29
CA ILE A 125 0.64 -12.71 44.76
C ILE A 125 -0.11 -13.68 45.70
N SER A 126 -1.21 -13.25 46.32
CA SER A 126 -1.94 -14.07 47.32
C SER A 126 -3.16 -14.84 46.80
N THR A 127 -3.40 -14.91 45.49
CA THR A 127 -4.49 -15.75 44.94
C THR A 127 -3.97 -17.13 44.55
N PRO A 128 -4.49 -18.23 45.11
CA PRO A 128 -4.21 -19.58 44.61
C PRO A 128 -4.76 -19.74 43.18
N PRO A 129 -4.21 -20.65 42.35
CA PRO A 129 -4.45 -20.64 40.91
C PRO A 129 -5.81 -21.24 40.58
N THR A 130 -6.85 -20.43 40.65
CA THR A 130 -8.09 -20.71 39.92
C THR A 130 -7.83 -20.31 38.47
N HIS A 131 -7.73 -21.32 37.60
CA HIS A 131 -7.69 -21.14 36.15
C HIS A 131 -8.77 -20.13 35.71
N THR A 132 -8.41 -19.28 34.74
CA THR A 132 -9.25 -18.45 33.85
C THR A 132 -9.05 -16.93 34.01
N ALA A 133 -7.95 -16.40 33.46
CA ALA A 133 -7.87 -14.99 32.99
C ALA A 133 -6.59 -14.71 32.16
N VAL A 134 -6.30 -15.53 31.14
CA VAL A 134 -5.29 -15.23 30.11
C VAL A 134 -5.97 -15.27 28.74
N GLN A 135 -6.88 -14.34 28.44
CA GLN A 135 -7.69 -14.41 27.21
C GLN A 135 -8.10 -13.08 26.52
N PRO A 136 -7.70 -11.86 26.92
CA PRO A 136 -8.00 -10.68 26.07
C PRO A 136 -7.06 -10.56 24.86
N GLU A 137 -5.74 -10.71 25.04
CA GLU A 137 -4.79 -10.44 23.95
C GLU A 137 -4.71 -11.58 22.93
N GLN A 138 -4.69 -12.84 23.39
CA GLN A 138 -4.68 -14.02 22.51
C GLN A 138 -5.95 -14.09 21.65
N SER A 139 -7.11 -13.73 22.21
CA SER A 139 -8.38 -13.70 21.48
C SER A 139 -8.39 -12.61 20.40
N THR A 140 -7.88 -11.41 20.69
CA THR A 140 -7.76 -10.35 19.67
C THR A 140 -6.79 -10.72 18.54
N TRP A 141 -5.70 -11.44 18.85
CA TRP A 141 -4.76 -11.92 17.84
C TRP A 141 -5.40 -12.98 16.94
N ASN A 142 -6.09 -13.97 17.52
CA ASN A 142 -6.83 -15.00 16.77
C ASN A 142 -7.92 -14.40 15.87
N ILE A 143 -8.64 -13.37 16.35
CA ILE A 143 -9.64 -12.64 15.56
C ILE A 143 -8.96 -11.92 14.38
N LYS A 144 -7.87 -11.19 14.62
CA LYS A 144 -7.13 -10.49 13.55
C LYS A 144 -6.56 -11.44 12.51
N TRP A 145 -5.98 -12.56 12.95
CA TRP A 145 -5.41 -13.57 12.08
C TRP A 145 -6.49 -14.23 11.21
N SER A 146 -7.60 -14.65 11.81
CA SER A 146 -8.72 -15.24 11.07
C SER A 146 -9.34 -14.25 10.07
N LEU A 147 -9.50 -12.98 10.44
CA LEU A 147 -9.92 -11.92 9.51
C LEU A 147 -8.95 -11.73 8.34
N SER A 148 -7.64 -11.77 8.62
CA SER A 148 -6.61 -11.66 7.59
C SER A 148 -6.65 -12.83 6.61
N ILE A 149 -6.82 -14.06 7.10
CA ILE A 149 -6.96 -15.25 6.25
C ILE A 149 -8.21 -15.13 5.39
N LYS A 150 -9.35 -14.75 5.98
CA LYS A 150 -10.58 -14.53 5.22
C LYS A 150 -10.38 -13.51 4.12
N ARG A 151 -9.75 -12.36 4.43
CA ARG A 151 -9.43 -11.33 3.42
C ARG A 151 -8.54 -11.88 2.30
N PHE A 152 -7.47 -12.59 2.65
CA PHE A 152 -6.58 -13.21 1.66
C PHE A 152 -7.35 -14.14 0.72
N LYS A 153 -8.16 -15.06 1.26
CA LYS A 153 -9.00 -15.97 0.46
C LYS A 153 -9.91 -15.18 -0.50
N THR A 154 -10.65 -14.22 0.03
CA THR A 154 -11.58 -13.42 -0.78
C THR A 154 -10.91 -12.54 -1.84
N THR A 155 -9.67 -12.10 -1.61
CA THR A 155 -8.97 -11.20 -2.53
C THR A 155 -8.21 -11.95 -3.62
N PHE A 156 -7.67 -13.15 -3.33
CA PHE A 156 -6.75 -13.85 -4.22
C PHE A 156 -7.22 -15.23 -4.68
N LEU A 157 -8.05 -15.91 -3.90
CA LEU A 157 -8.53 -17.27 -4.25
C LEU A 157 -9.94 -17.23 -4.82
N ASP A 158 -10.84 -16.49 -4.16
CA ASP A 158 -12.25 -16.39 -4.57
C ASP A 158 -12.49 -15.29 -5.61
N ASN A 159 -11.43 -14.61 -6.03
CA ASN A 159 -11.47 -13.50 -6.97
C ASN A 159 -10.68 -13.91 -8.20
N GLU A 160 -11.39 -14.06 -9.32
CA GLU A 160 -10.83 -14.55 -10.56
C GLU A 160 -9.82 -13.53 -11.13
N PHE A 161 -8.62 -14.02 -11.48
CA PHE A 161 -7.58 -13.24 -12.13
C PHE A 161 -7.64 -13.43 -13.66
N GLY A 162 -7.20 -12.43 -14.40
CA GLY A 162 -7.07 -12.52 -15.87
C GLY A 162 -8.10 -11.69 -16.62
N HIS A 163 -8.84 -10.81 -15.95
CA HIS A 163 -9.77 -9.91 -16.62
C HIS A 163 -9.04 -8.66 -17.13
N ALA A 164 -9.15 -8.37 -18.43
CA ALA A 164 -8.52 -7.20 -19.03
C ALA A 164 -9.33 -5.92 -18.75
N CYS A 165 -8.62 -4.82 -18.49
CA CYS A 165 -9.20 -3.48 -18.51
C CYS A 165 -9.44 -3.04 -19.96
N SER A 166 -10.67 -2.70 -20.33
CA SER A 166 -11.02 -2.26 -21.69
C SER A 166 -10.22 -1.05 -22.18
N VAL A 167 -9.72 -0.21 -21.26
CA VAL A 167 -8.98 1.00 -21.63
C VAL A 167 -7.49 0.72 -21.81
N CYS A 168 -6.82 0.00 -20.91
CA CYS A 168 -5.36 -0.17 -20.92
C CYS A 168 -4.87 -1.60 -21.18
N ASP A 169 -5.79 -2.54 -21.40
CA ASP A 169 -5.55 -3.95 -21.72
C ASP A 169 -4.74 -4.75 -20.67
N ARG A 170 -4.46 -4.14 -19.51
CA ARG A 170 -3.79 -4.81 -18.39
C ARG A 170 -4.74 -5.77 -17.70
N LEU A 171 -4.21 -6.91 -17.27
CA LEU A 171 -4.93 -7.92 -16.51
C LEU A 171 -5.08 -7.51 -15.05
N TRP A 172 -6.28 -7.72 -14.53
CA TRP A 172 -6.68 -7.44 -13.15
C TRP A 172 -7.51 -8.59 -12.61
N PHE A 173 -7.69 -8.58 -11.30
CA PHE A 173 -8.76 -9.37 -10.71
C PHE A 173 -10.13 -8.77 -11.03
N LYS A 174 -11.15 -9.61 -11.11
CA LYS A 174 -12.53 -9.22 -11.42
C LYS A 174 -13.01 -8.07 -10.53
N ASN A 175 -12.76 -8.17 -9.23
CA ASN A 175 -13.22 -7.18 -8.25
C ASN A 175 -12.49 -5.83 -8.32
N ASP A 176 -11.31 -5.79 -8.95
CA ASP A 176 -10.53 -4.56 -9.14
C ASP A 176 -11.03 -3.73 -10.32
N LEU A 177 -11.79 -4.36 -11.21
CA LEU A 177 -12.45 -3.70 -12.32
C LEU A 177 -13.78 -3.07 -11.88
N LYS A 178 -14.16 -2.01 -12.59
CA LYS A 178 -15.42 -1.30 -12.40
C LYS A 178 -16.10 -1.14 -13.74
N VAL A 179 -17.42 -1.27 -13.76
CA VAL A 179 -18.23 -0.99 -14.95
C VAL A 179 -18.00 0.47 -15.35
N ILE A 180 -17.83 0.70 -16.65
CA ILE A 180 -17.67 2.05 -17.18
C ILE A 180 -18.99 2.82 -17.03
N THR A 181 -18.91 4.12 -16.75
CA THR A 181 -20.09 5.00 -16.73
C THR A 181 -20.27 5.69 -18.08
N ALA A 182 -21.50 6.12 -18.39
CA ALA A 182 -21.79 6.87 -19.62
C ALA A 182 -20.90 8.13 -19.78
N ALA A 183 -20.66 8.87 -18.69
CA ALA A 183 -19.76 10.04 -18.71
C ALA A 183 -18.31 9.67 -19.04
N GLN A 184 -17.83 8.51 -18.57
CA GLN A 184 -16.48 8.03 -18.89
C GLN A 184 -16.40 7.54 -20.34
N LEU A 185 -17.45 6.87 -20.82
CA LEU A 185 -17.56 6.43 -22.21
C LEU A 185 -17.58 7.64 -23.15
N GLN A 186 -18.27 8.73 -22.78
CA GLN A 186 -18.26 9.98 -23.54
C GLN A 186 -16.84 10.55 -23.68
N VAL A 187 -16.06 10.60 -22.59
CA VAL A 187 -14.65 11.06 -22.65
C VAL A 187 -13.81 10.23 -23.61
N ILE A 188 -14.04 8.92 -23.67
CA ILE A 188 -13.38 8.04 -24.63
C ILE A 188 -13.86 8.37 -26.05
N SER A 189 -15.17 8.47 -26.27
CA SER A 189 -15.78 8.80 -27.56
C SER A 189 -15.27 10.13 -28.12
N ASP A 190 -15.25 11.19 -27.31
CA ASP A 190 -14.74 12.52 -27.69
C ASP A 190 -13.28 12.44 -28.18
N TRP A 191 -12.47 11.59 -27.54
CA TRP A 191 -11.08 11.38 -27.94
C TRP A 191 -10.98 10.65 -29.29
N PHE A 192 -11.81 9.63 -29.53
CA PHE A 192 -11.86 8.93 -30.80
C PHE A 192 -12.31 9.83 -31.95
N VAL A 193 -13.34 10.65 -31.72
CA VAL A 193 -13.81 11.67 -32.68
C VAL A 193 -12.68 12.63 -33.03
N LYS A 194 -11.94 13.12 -32.02
CA LYS A 194 -10.79 14.02 -32.23
C LYS A 194 -9.67 13.39 -33.08
N GLU A 195 -9.46 12.09 -32.94
CA GLU A 195 -8.43 11.34 -33.67
C GLU A 195 -8.95 10.73 -34.99
N ASN A 196 -10.17 11.08 -35.42
CA ASN A 196 -10.85 10.52 -36.60
C ASN A 196 -10.89 8.98 -36.60
N ARG A 197 -11.16 8.38 -35.43
CA ARG A 197 -11.30 6.92 -35.26
C ARG A 197 -12.71 6.56 -34.86
N GLN A 198 -13.12 5.35 -35.21
CA GLN A 198 -14.42 4.81 -34.80
C GLN A 198 -14.30 4.06 -33.47
N LEU A 199 -15.13 4.43 -32.51
CA LEU A 199 -15.26 3.72 -31.24
C LEU A 199 -16.27 2.58 -31.41
N ARG A 200 -15.93 1.39 -30.93
CA ARG A 200 -16.91 0.30 -30.71
C ARG A 200 -17.22 0.25 -29.22
N GLU A 201 -18.39 0.76 -28.84
CA GLU A 201 -18.76 0.88 -27.43
C GLU A 201 -18.83 -0.47 -26.71
N GLU A 202 -19.19 -1.54 -27.44
CA GLU A 202 -19.21 -2.91 -26.91
C GLU A 202 -17.86 -3.39 -26.33
N ASP A 203 -16.73 -2.84 -26.80
CA ASP A 203 -15.40 -3.23 -26.32
C ASP A 203 -15.07 -2.60 -24.94
N TYR A 204 -15.85 -1.59 -24.52
CA TYR A 204 -15.59 -0.79 -23.33
C TYR A 204 -16.60 -1.08 -22.22
N THR A 205 -16.42 -2.22 -21.54
CA THR A 205 -17.34 -2.64 -20.46
C THR A 205 -16.76 -2.36 -19.07
N HIS A 206 -15.49 -2.67 -18.85
CA HIS A 206 -14.87 -2.68 -17.53
C HIS A 206 -13.51 -1.97 -17.53
N ILE A 207 -13.26 -1.16 -16.51
CA ILE A 207 -12.05 -0.36 -16.39
C ILE A 207 -11.39 -0.54 -15.01
N CYS A 208 -10.05 -0.48 -14.98
CA CYS A 208 -9.31 -0.51 -13.72
C CYS A 208 -9.36 0.86 -13.01
N ASN A 209 -9.10 0.87 -11.70
CA ASN A 209 -9.13 2.08 -10.88
C ASN A 209 -8.21 3.21 -11.40
N THR A 210 -7.05 2.87 -11.96
CA THR A 210 -6.14 3.86 -12.55
C THR A 210 -6.76 4.55 -13.76
N CYS A 211 -7.36 3.78 -14.68
CA CYS A 211 -8.01 4.34 -15.86
C CYS A 211 -9.24 5.16 -15.46
N ARG A 212 -10.03 4.63 -14.52
CA ARG A 212 -11.19 5.32 -13.95
C ARG A 212 -10.83 6.69 -13.41
N PHE A 213 -9.74 6.80 -12.65
CA PHE A 213 -9.30 8.07 -12.07
C PHE A 213 -8.93 9.10 -13.15
N SER A 214 -8.26 8.67 -14.22
CA SER A 214 -7.92 9.56 -15.33
C SER A 214 -9.15 10.01 -16.12
N LEU A 215 -10.07 9.07 -16.42
CA LEU A 215 -11.30 9.38 -17.15
C LEU A 215 -12.22 10.31 -16.36
N ASN A 216 -12.30 10.14 -15.02
CA ASN A 216 -13.00 11.08 -14.14
C ASN A 216 -12.40 12.49 -14.15
N LYS A 217 -11.16 12.65 -14.60
CA LYS A 217 -10.50 13.95 -14.81
C LYS A 217 -10.61 14.42 -16.26
N HIS A 218 -11.45 13.80 -17.07
CA HIS A 218 -11.60 14.04 -18.50
C HIS A 218 -10.27 13.90 -19.26
N LYS A 219 -9.42 12.96 -18.84
CA LYS A 219 -8.13 12.66 -19.48
C LYS A 219 -8.05 11.20 -19.88
N LEU A 220 -7.58 10.96 -21.09
CA LEU A 220 -7.27 9.60 -21.53
C LEU A 220 -5.99 9.10 -20.82
N PRO A 221 -6.00 7.90 -20.19
CA PRO A 221 -4.81 7.36 -19.54
C PRO A 221 -3.66 7.18 -20.53
N THR A 222 -2.42 7.50 -20.14
CA THR A 222 -1.23 7.34 -21.00
C THR A 222 -1.10 5.92 -21.57
N LEU A 223 -1.44 4.92 -20.77
CA LEU A 223 -1.35 3.50 -21.11
C LEU A 223 -2.62 2.96 -21.81
N ALA A 224 -3.50 3.84 -22.27
CA ALA A 224 -4.68 3.40 -23.00
C ALA A 224 -4.26 2.67 -24.30
N LYS A 225 -4.96 1.59 -24.63
CA LYS A 225 -4.76 0.79 -25.86
C LYS A 225 -4.76 1.65 -27.11
N VAL A 226 -5.58 2.70 -27.11
CA VAL A 226 -5.77 3.63 -28.22
C VAL A 226 -4.60 4.60 -28.41
N ASN A 227 -3.84 4.84 -27.34
CA ASN A 227 -2.54 5.52 -27.40
C ASN A 227 -1.43 4.60 -27.93
N GLY A 228 -1.79 3.36 -28.28
CA GLY A 228 -0.94 2.26 -28.74
C GLY A 228 0.48 2.66 -29.11
N SER A 229 1.40 2.22 -28.26
CA SER A 229 2.77 1.90 -28.59
C SER A 229 2.90 1.35 -30.02
N HIS A 230 3.45 2.17 -30.93
CA HIS A 230 4.07 1.90 -32.23
C HIS A 230 3.40 0.94 -33.26
N ILE A 231 2.78 -0.18 -32.88
CA ILE A 231 2.36 -1.27 -33.78
C ILE A 231 1.22 -0.85 -34.73
N GLN A 232 0.24 -0.07 -34.28
CA GLN A 232 -0.83 0.43 -35.16
C GLN A 232 -0.35 1.51 -36.13
N LYS A 233 0.66 2.32 -35.74
CA LYS A 233 1.30 3.28 -36.67
C LYS A 233 2.04 2.53 -37.78
N TYR A 234 2.72 1.44 -37.44
CA TYR A 234 3.37 0.59 -38.44
C TYR A 234 2.38 -0.08 -39.37
N LEU A 235 1.24 -0.61 -38.88
CA LEU A 235 0.23 -1.22 -39.76
C LEU A 235 -0.44 -0.22 -40.71
N LEU A 236 -0.71 1.00 -40.26
CA LEU A 236 -1.22 2.07 -41.14
C LEU A 236 -0.16 2.51 -42.16
N ALA A 237 1.10 2.66 -41.75
CA ALA A 237 2.20 2.95 -42.67
C ALA A 237 2.42 1.82 -43.67
N TYR A 238 2.30 0.56 -43.26
CA TYR A 238 2.43 -0.61 -44.14
C TYR A 238 1.26 -0.70 -45.13
N ARG A 239 0.04 -0.39 -44.70
CA ARG A 239 -1.14 -0.35 -45.58
C ARG A 239 -1.05 0.79 -46.61
N HIS A 240 -0.54 1.96 -46.21
CA HIS A 240 -0.29 3.08 -47.11
C HIS A 240 0.86 2.81 -48.08
N TRP A 241 1.92 2.13 -47.63
CA TRP A 241 3.02 1.68 -48.49
C TRP A 241 2.57 0.64 -49.51
N ILE A 242 1.73 -0.33 -49.11
CA ILE A 242 1.13 -1.30 -50.04
C ILE A 242 0.27 -0.61 -51.10
N GLN A 243 -0.47 0.45 -50.75
CA GLN A 243 -1.25 1.21 -51.73
C GLN A 243 -0.35 1.97 -52.71
N LEU A 244 0.72 2.60 -52.23
CA LEU A 244 1.68 3.35 -53.07
C LEU A 244 2.57 2.47 -53.96
N VAL A 245 2.70 1.17 -53.65
CA VAL A 245 3.51 0.22 -54.43
C VAL A 245 2.68 -0.51 -55.50
N ASN A 246 1.36 -0.48 -55.40
CA ASN A 246 0.44 -1.13 -56.35
C ASN A 246 -0.25 -0.15 -57.33
N ASP A 247 0.04 1.15 -57.24
CA ASP A 247 -0.26 2.18 -58.24
C ASP A 247 1.01 2.52 -59.04
#